data_AF-A0AAE3M6W2-F1
#
_entry.id   AF-A0AAE3M6W2-F1
#
_cell.length_a   1.000
_cell.length_b   1.000
_cell.length_c   1.000
_cell.angle_alpha   90.00
_cell.angle_beta   90.00
_cell.angle_gamma   90.00
#
_symmetry.space_group_name_H-M   'P 1'
#
loop_
_entity.id
_entity.type
_entity.pdbx_description
1 polymer ?
#
loop_
_entity_poly.entity_id
_entity_poly.type
_entity_poly.pdbx_seq_one_letter_code
_entity_poly.pdbx_strand_id
1 'polypeptide(L)'
;MRVLALYGEPNIGKTTSLLLLYKKLLASGFVQVMGYYKRFSNGDIIDVLEKEGVLIGIVTLGDYVKGIKSLKYYLKKLKDAGCLKAVCAASKTTNKIQPLDHIKYYTYHLIIPKTIEIRKSKQLVINTNDANLIFNMI
;
A
#
# COMPACT_ATOMS: atom_id res chain seq x y z
N MET A 1 10.67 -4.15 9.58
CA MET A 1 9.50 -3.87 8.74
C MET A 1 9.51 -4.77 7.50
N ARG A 2 8.48 -5.60 7.32
CA ARG A 2 8.20 -6.35 6.08
C ARG A 2 7.34 -5.50 5.14
N VAL A 3 7.64 -5.50 3.84
CA VAL A 3 6.89 -4.71 2.84
C VAL A 3 6.04 -5.62 1.94
N LEU A 4 4.74 -5.37 1.84
CA LEU A 4 3.82 -6.00 0.91
C LEU A 4 3.44 -4.98 -0.17
N ALA A 5 3.91 -5.18 -1.39
CA ALA A 5 3.73 -4.23 -2.48
C ALA A 5 2.74 -4.75 -3.52
N LEU A 6 1.57 -4.11 -3.63
CA LEU A 6 0.63 -4.36 -4.72
C LEU A 6 1.13 -3.67 -5.99
N TYR A 7 1.57 -4.47 -6.96
CA TYR A 7 2.32 -4.01 -8.13
C TYR A 7 1.58 -4.22 -9.44
N GLY A 8 1.65 -3.25 -10.35
CA GLY A 8 1.16 -3.42 -11.72
C GLY A 8 1.10 -2.11 -12.49
N GLU A 9 0.53 -2.13 -13.69
CA GLU A 9 0.40 -0.96 -14.57
C GLU A 9 -0.34 0.22 -13.88
N PRO A 10 -0.08 1.48 -14.26
CA PRO A 10 -0.86 2.63 -13.79
C PRO A 10 -2.37 2.45 -14.04
N ASN A 11 -3.21 3.05 -13.18
CA ASN A 11 -4.67 3.13 -13.37
C ASN A 11 -5.47 1.80 -13.41
N ILE A 12 -4.92 0.69 -12.90
CA ILE A 12 -5.62 -0.62 -12.87
C ILE A 12 -6.34 -0.94 -11.53
N GLY A 13 -6.57 0.06 -10.66
CA GLY A 13 -7.34 -0.11 -9.42
C GLY A 13 -6.51 -0.47 -8.16
N LYS A 14 -5.20 -0.20 -8.14
CA LYS A 14 -4.35 -0.44 -6.96
C LYS A 14 -4.80 0.38 -5.75
N THR A 15 -4.95 1.70 -5.90
CA THR A 15 -5.45 2.59 -4.83
C THR A 15 -6.79 2.11 -4.30
N THR A 16 -7.73 1.73 -5.17
CA THR A 16 -9.02 1.19 -4.77
C THR A 16 -8.88 -0.09 -3.93
N SER A 17 -8.03 -1.02 -4.34
CA SER A 17 -7.79 -2.28 -3.61
C SER A 17 -7.21 -2.00 -2.22
N LEU A 18 -6.24 -1.09 -2.12
CA LEU A 18 -5.64 -0.74 -0.82
C LEU A 18 -6.59 0.06 0.08
N LEU A 19 -7.48 0.88 -0.48
CA LEU A 19 -8.54 1.54 0.30
C LEU A 19 -9.59 0.54 0.81
N LEU A 20 -9.89 -0.52 0.06
CA LEU A 20 -10.72 -1.62 0.55
C LEU A 20 -10.03 -2.39 1.68
N LEU A 21 -8.74 -2.69 1.52
CA LEU A 21 -7.92 -3.28 2.58
C LEU A 21 -7.93 -2.39 3.84
N TYR A 22 -7.73 -1.09 3.69
CA TYR A 22 -7.76 -0.12 4.79
C TYR A 22 -9.07 -0.19 5.58
N LYS A 23 -10.21 -0.12 4.89
CA LYS A 23 -11.54 -0.26 5.51
C LYS A 23 -11.70 -1.60 6.22
N LYS A 24 -11.18 -2.68 5.62
CA LYS A 24 -11.25 -4.03 6.19
C LYS A 24 -10.40 -4.17 7.45
N LEU A 25 -9.21 -3.57 7.49
CA LEU A 25 -8.37 -3.52 8.68
C LEU A 25 -9.11 -2.81 9.82
N LEU A 26 -9.67 -1.63 9.57
CA LEU A 26 -10.46 -0.90 10.56
C LEU A 26 -11.66 -1.73 11.07
N ALA A 27 -12.41 -2.36 10.16
CA ALA A 27 -13.53 -3.22 10.52
C ALA A 27 -13.11 -4.48 11.32
N SER A 28 -11.84 -4.89 11.25
CA SER A 28 -11.29 -6.01 12.00
C SER A 28 -10.68 -5.62 13.36
N GLY A 29 -10.87 -4.37 13.79
CA GLY A 29 -10.43 -3.88 15.09
C GLY A 29 -9.08 -3.18 15.09
N PHE A 30 -8.48 -2.90 13.93
CA PHE A 30 -7.36 -1.96 13.88
C PHE A 30 -7.85 -0.53 14.12
N VAL A 31 -7.07 0.25 14.84
CA VAL A 31 -7.33 1.67 15.10
C VAL A 31 -6.26 2.54 14.48
N GLN A 32 -6.62 3.77 14.09
CA GLN A 32 -5.65 4.72 13.56
C GLN A 32 -4.75 5.26 14.67
N VAL A 33 -3.44 5.30 14.43
CA VAL A 33 -2.50 5.97 15.35
C VAL A 33 -2.56 7.48 15.08
N MET A 34 -2.81 8.24 16.15
CA MET A 34 -2.97 9.69 16.06
C MET A 34 -1.75 10.35 15.38
N GLY A 35 -2.02 11.25 14.41
CA GLY A 35 -1.00 12.05 13.72
C GLY A 35 -0.35 11.39 12.49
N TYR A 36 -0.66 10.12 12.18
CA TYR A 36 -0.12 9.45 11.00
C TYR A 36 -1.01 9.56 9.76
N TYR A 37 -2.32 9.63 9.94
CA TYR A 37 -3.27 9.71 8.83
C TYR A 37 -3.05 10.97 8.01
N LYS A 38 -2.91 10.79 6.71
CA LYS A 38 -2.93 11.87 5.74
C LYS A 38 -3.59 11.41 4.45
N ARG A 39 -4.57 12.19 3.99
CA ARG A 39 -5.19 12.06 2.68
C ARG A 39 -4.58 13.04 1.69
N PHE A 40 -4.35 12.59 0.47
CA PHE A 40 -3.82 13.39 -0.62
C PHE A 40 -4.95 13.81 -1.57
N SER A 41 -4.72 14.86 -2.37
CA SER A 41 -5.73 15.45 -3.26
C SER A 41 -6.27 14.47 -4.32
N ASN A 42 -5.46 13.49 -4.72
CA ASN A 42 -5.82 12.44 -5.67
C ASN A 42 -6.57 11.26 -5.03
N GLY A 43 -6.93 11.36 -3.74
CA GLY A 43 -7.62 10.31 -3.02
C GLY A 43 -6.71 9.22 -2.44
N ASP A 44 -5.40 9.29 -2.67
CA ASP A 44 -4.45 8.42 -1.99
C ASP A 44 -4.38 8.74 -0.49
N ILE A 45 -3.88 7.80 0.29
CA ILE A 45 -3.65 7.95 1.73
C ILE A 45 -2.28 7.41 2.16
N ILE A 46 -1.81 7.90 3.30
CA ILE A 46 -0.85 7.22 4.17
C ILE A 46 -1.43 7.16 5.58
N ASP A 47 -1.24 6.04 6.27
CA ASP A 47 -1.61 5.93 7.67
C ASP A 47 -0.78 4.87 8.40
N VAL A 48 -0.84 4.89 9.73
CA VAL A 48 -0.37 3.83 10.63
C VAL A 48 -1.57 3.33 11.43
N LEU A 49 -1.78 2.02 11.38
CA LEU A 49 -2.82 1.32 12.10
C LEU A 49 -2.20 0.46 13.20
N GLU A 50 -2.89 0.33 14.32
CA GLU A 50 -2.48 -0.46 15.48
C GLU A 50 -3.56 -1.47 15.84
N LYS A 51 -3.13 -2.68 16.23
CA LYS A 51 -3.96 -3.68 16.88
C LYS A 51 -3.09 -4.55 17.79
N GLU A 52 -3.46 -4.67 19.07
CA GLU A 52 -2.77 -5.53 20.04
C GLU A 52 -1.25 -5.26 20.13
N GLY A 53 -0.86 -3.99 20.06
CA GLY A 53 0.53 -3.53 20.07
C GLY A 53 1.26 -3.67 18.72
N VAL A 54 0.61 -4.21 17.68
CA VAL A 54 1.20 -4.41 16.35
C VAL A 54 0.87 -3.23 15.44
N LEU A 55 1.93 -2.56 14.97
CA LEU A 55 1.84 -1.44 14.03
C LEU A 55 1.96 -1.87 12.57
N ILE A 56 1.03 -1.40 11.73
CA ILE A 56 1.01 -1.63 10.29
C ILE A 56 0.88 -0.30 9.56
N GLY A 57 1.78 -0.05 8.63
CA GLY A 57 1.72 1.11 7.76
C GLY A 57 0.98 0.82 6.46
N ILE A 58 0.23 1.79 5.95
CA ILE A 58 -0.36 1.73 4.61
C ILE A 58 -0.01 3.00 3.83
N VAL A 59 0.35 2.86 2.55
CA VAL A 59 0.54 3.98 1.64
C VAL A 59 0.04 3.62 0.24
N THR A 60 -0.94 4.35 -0.28
CA THR A 60 -1.55 4.02 -1.59
C THR A 60 -0.88 4.74 -2.76
N LEU A 61 0.04 5.67 -2.51
CA LEU A 61 0.88 6.29 -3.53
C LEU A 61 1.93 5.31 -4.05
N GLY A 62 1.84 4.95 -5.33
CA GLY A 62 2.76 3.99 -5.97
C GLY A 62 3.61 4.53 -7.12
N ASP A 63 3.43 5.79 -7.51
CA ASP A 63 3.96 6.32 -8.79
C ASP A 63 5.18 7.23 -8.61
N TYR A 64 5.36 7.81 -7.42
CA TYR A 64 6.39 8.82 -7.18
C TYR A 64 7.71 8.18 -6.74
N VAL A 65 8.72 8.27 -7.60
CA VAL A 65 10.01 7.58 -7.39
C VAL A 65 11.09 8.45 -6.74
N LYS A 66 10.94 9.79 -6.74
CA LYS A 66 11.94 10.74 -6.20
C LYS A 66 11.31 11.83 -5.30
N GLY A 67 12.10 12.35 -4.36
CA GLY A 67 11.76 13.49 -3.50
C GLY A 67 11.01 13.15 -2.19
N ILE A 68 10.60 14.20 -1.48
CA ILE A 68 9.92 14.20 -0.16
C ILE A 68 8.49 13.63 -0.16
N LYS A 69 8.03 13.14 -1.32
CA LYS A 69 6.72 12.48 -1.51
C LYS A 69 6.87 11.14 -2.26
N SER A 70 8.08 10.59 -2.28
CA SER A 70 8.35 9.31 -2.95
C SER A 70 7.90 8.12 -2.11
N LEU A 71 7.70 6.97 -2.78
CA LEU A 71 7.47 5.69 -2.10
C LEU A 71 8.58 5.38 -1.08
N LYS A 72 9.85 5.66 -1.41
CA LYS A 72 10.98 5.52 -0.49
C LYS A 72 10.80 6.34 0.79
N TYR A 73 10.40 7.61 0.64
CA TYR A 73 10.18 8.50 1.77
C TYR A 73 9.08 7.97 2.69
N TYR A 74 7.95 7.55 2.12
CA TYR A 74 6.84 7.02 2.92
C TYR A 74 7.15 5.69 3.58
N LEU A 75 7.81 4.75 2.89
CA LEU A 75 8.25 3.50 3.50
C LEU A 75 9.26 3.74 4.63
N LYS A 76 10.14 4.75 4.51
CA LYS A 76 11.00 5.15 5.62
C LYS A 76 10.18 5.70 6.80
N LYS A 77 9.22 6.60 6.54
CA LYS A 77 8.35 7.15 7.59
C LYS A 77 7.60 6.06 8.35
N LEU A 78 7.07 5.05 7.65
CA LEU A 78 6.40 3.91 8.27
C LEU A 78 7.38 3.04 9.09
N LYS A 79 8.61 2.83 8.60
CA LYS A 79 9.66 2.12 9.34
C LYS A 79 10.02 2.86 10.64
N ASP A 80 10.22 4.17 10.55
CA ASP A 80 10.60 5.02 11.70
C ASP A 80 9.46 5.09 12.73
N ALA A 81 8.20 4.96 12.29
CA ALA A 81 7.03 4.85 13.16
C ALA A 81 6.93 3.53 13.94
N GLY A 82 7.84 2.57 13.69
CA GLY A 82 7.84 1.27 14.35
C GLY A 82 6.96 0.21 13.67
N CYS A 83 6.47 0.45 12.45
CA CYS A 83 5.64 -0.52 11.75
C CYS A 83 6.38 -1.85 11.51
N LEU A 84 5.75 -2.95 11.92
CA LEU A 84 6.25 -4.29 11.65
C LEU A 84 5.98 -4.70 10.20
N LYS A 85 4.85 -4.28 9.65
CA LYS A 85 4.47 -4.47 8.24
C LYS A 85 4.12 -3.13 7.59
N ALA A 86 4.43 -2.99 6.31
CA ALA A 86 3.93 -1.90 5.47
C ALA A 86 3.31 -2.45 4.21
N VAL A 87 2.14 -1.92 3.84
CA VAL A 87 1.48 -2.22 2.57
C VAL A 87 1.56 -1.00 1.68
N CYS A 88 2.02 -1.19 0.44
CA CYS A 88 2.13 -0.09 -0.51
C CYS A 88 1.63 -0.43 -1.91
N ALA A 89 1.17 0.58 -2.64
CA ALA A 89 1.05 0.47 -4.09
C ALA A 89 2.43 0.66 -4.74
N ALA A 90 2.65 0.02 -5.88
CA ALA A 90 3.79 0.30 -6.75
C ALA A 90 3.35 0.20 -8.21
N SER A 91 3.68 1.20 -9.01
CA SER A 91 3.40 1.15 -10.44
C SER A 91 4.63 0.74 -11.24
N LYS A 92 4.39 0.05 -12.34
CA LYS A 92 5.41 -0.04 -13.40
C LYS A 92 5.62 1.37 -13.98
N THR A 93 6.87 1.71 -14.24
CA THR A 93 7.23 3.02 -14.82
C THR A 93 8.33 2.83 -15.86
N THR A 94 8.46 3.78 -16.79
CA THR A 94 9.56 3.85 -17.75
C THR A 94 10.79 4.59 -17.19
N ASN A 95 10.75 5.04 -15.93
CA ASN A 95 11.84 5.78 -15.31
C ASN A 95 13.04 4.88 -15.01
N LYS A 96 14.25 5.48 -15.00
CA LYS A 96 15.50 4.80 -14.66
C LYS A 96 15.50 4.19 -13.26
N ILE A 97 14.84 4.84 -12.31
CA ILE A 97 14.58 4.28 -10.97
C ILE A 97 13.14 3.82 -10.98
N GLN A 98 12.89 2.59 -10.55
CA GLN A 98 11.56 2.02 -10.45
C GLN A 98 11.08 2.03 -8.98
N PRO A 99 9.77 2.15 -8.73
CA PRO A 99 9.19 1.94 -7.40
C PRO A 99 9.63 0.62 -6.75
N LEU A 100 9.83 -0.42 -7.57
CA LEU A 100 10.33 -1.72 -7.11
C LEU A 100 11.74 -1.66 -6.51
N ASP A 101 12.60 -0.75 -6.93
CA ASP A 101 13.96 -0.63 -6.37
C ASP A 101 13.90 -0.23 -4.89
N HIS A 102 12.95 0.63 -4.54
CA HIS A 102 12.71 1.05 -3.15
C HIS A 102 12.11 -0.06 -2.29
N ILE A 103 11.34 -0.97 -2.90
CA ILE A 103 10.75 -2.13 -2.22
C ILE A 103 11.81 -3.21 -1.99
N LYS A 104 12.60 -3.52 -3.03
CA LYS A 104 13.67 -4.53 -2.99
C LYS A 104 14.80 -4.19 -2.00
N TYR A 105 14.91 -2.93 -1.60
CA TYR A 105 15.80 -2.51 -0.51
C TYR A 105 15.47 -3.18 0.84
N TYR A 106 14.23 -3.57 1.07
CA TYR A 106 13.82 -4.24 2.30
C TYR A 106 14.03 -5.75 2.18
N THR A 107 14.85 -6.35 3.05
CA THR A 107 15.15 -7.80 3.04
C THR A 107 13.89 -8.67 2.99
N TYR A 108 12.87 -8.30 3.78
CA TYR A 108 11.57 -8.97 3.79
C TYR A 108 10.59 -8.16 2.96
N HIS A 109 10.49 -8.48 1.66
CA HIS A 109 9.50 -7.89 0.77
C HIS A 109 8.72 -8.96 0.02
N LEU A 110 7.47 -8.66 -0.32
CA LEU A 110 6.65 -9.47 -1.22
C LEU A 110 6.03 -8.55 -2.28
N ILE A 111 6.23 -8.89 -3.54
CA ILE A 111 5.60 -8.21 -4.67
C ILE A 111 4.36 -9.02 -5.05
N ILE A 112 3.20 -8.40 -4.93
CA ILE A 112 1.89 -8.99 -5.20
C ILE A 112 1.40 -8.40 -6.52
N PRO A 113 1.30 -9.19 -7.61
CA PRO A 113 0.80 -8.68 -8.87
C PRO A 113 -0.68 -8.30 -8.72
N LYS A 114 -1.02 -7.10 -9.17
CA LYS A 114 -2.40 -6.63 -9.22
C LYS A 114 -3.15 -7.35 -10.32
N THR A 115 -4.27 -7.97 -9.97
CA THR A 115 -5.14 -8.62 -10.94
C THR A 115 -5.78 -7.59 -11.87
N ILE A 116 -5.65 -7.77 -13.19
CA ILE A 116 -6.18 -6.83 -14.19
C ILE A 116 -7.59 -7.27 -14.58
N GLU A 117 -8.54 -6.33 -14.57
CA GLU A 117 -9.88 -6.53 -15.11
C GLU A 117 -10.36 -5.29 -15.86
N ILE A 118 -10.71 -5.50 -17.12
CA ILE A 118 -11.08 -4.44 -18.07
C ILE A 118 -12.60 -4.16 -17.97
N ARG A 119 -13.40 -5.17 -17.59
CA ARG A 119 -14.83 -5.03 -17.41
C ARG A 119 -15.12 -4.26 -16.12
N LYS A 120 -15.60 -3.03 -16.26
CA LYS A 120 -15.99 -2.15 -15.12
C LYS A 120 -16.87 -2.86 -14.09
N SER A 121 -17.82 -3.70 -14.54
CA SER A 121 -18.73 -4.46 -13.66
C SER A 121 -18.01 -5.46 -12.75
N LYS A 122 -16.82 -5.94 -13.12
CA LYS A 122 -16.03 -6.91 -12.35
C LYS A 122 -14.87 -6.28 -11.58
N GLN A 123 -14.52 -5.02 -11.86
CA GLN A 123 -13.38 -4.34 -11.20
C GLN A 123 -13.51 -4.29 -9.68
N LEU A 124 -14.71 -4.04 -9.14
CA LEU A 124 -14.91 -4.00 -7.69
C LEU A 124 -14.65 -5.38 -7.05
N VAL A 125 -15.13 -6.46 -7.67
CA VAL A 125 -14.91 -7.83 -7.21
C VAL A 125 -13.42 -8.15 -7.20
N ILE A 126 -12.71 -7.82 -8.28
CA ILE A 126 -11.28 -8.07 -8.39
C ILE A 126 -10.47 -7.25 -7.39
N ASN A 127 -10.77 -5.96 -7.23
CA ASN A 127 -10.10 -5.11 -6.24
C ASN A 127 -10.38 -5.58 -4.80
N THR A 128 -11.57 -6.13 -4.54
CA THR A 128 -11.91 -6.76 -3.26
C THR A 128 -11.12 -8.04 -3.03
N ASN A 129 -10.94 -8.87 -4.06
CA ASN A 129 -10.15 -10.09 -3.98
C ASN A 129 -8.68 -9.78 -3.70
N ASP A 130 -8.09 -8.80 -4.39
CA ASP A 130 -6.72 -8.37 -4.13
C ASP A 130 -6.57 -7.82 -2.70
N ALA A 131 -7.57 -7.07 -2.21
CA ALA A 131 -7.59 -6.59 -0.83
C ALA A 131 -7.65 -7.75 0.19
N ASN A 132 -8.48 -8.77 -0.06
CA ASN A 132 -8.61 -9.96 0.79
C ASN A 132 -7.33 -10.79 0.80
N LEU A 133 -6.68 -10.95 -0.35
CA LEU A 133 -5.40 -11.64 -0.45
C LEU A 133 -4.35 -10.97 0.46
N ILE A 134 -4.23 -9.64 0.39
CA ILE A 134 -3.30 -8.90 1.25
C ILE A 134 -3.72 -8.99 2.72
N PHE A 135 -5.01 -8.86 3.02
CA PHE A 135 -5.52 -8.96 4.39
C PHE A 135 -5.15 -10.30 5.05
N ASN A 136 -5.18 -11.41 4.31
CA ASN A 136 -4.79 -12.73 4.83
C ASN A 136 -3.28 -12.87 5.07
N MET A 137 -2.46 -11.91 4.63
CA MET A 137 -1.01 -11.87 4.86
C MET A 137 -0.60 -10.90 5.99
N ILE A 138 -1.58 -10.16 6.53
CA ILE A 138 -1.41 -9.21 7.64
C ILE A 138 -1.42 -9.99 8.95
#